data_AF-A0A3C1FQ23-F1
#
_entry.id   AF-A0A3C1FQ23-F1
#
_cell.length_a   1.000
_cell.length_b   1.000
_cell.length_c   1.000
_cell.angle_alpha   90.00
_cell.angle_beta   90.00
_cell.angle_gamma   90.00
#
_symmetry.space_group_name_H-M   'P 1'
#
loop_
_entity.id
_entity.type
_entity.pdbx_description
1 polymer ?
#
loop_
_entity_poly.entity_id
_entity_poly.type
_entity_poly.pdbx_seq_one_letter_code
_entity_poly.pdbx_strand_id
1 'polypeptide(L)'
;VDADLGLAGGDLRAAERTYQLLHQVSGRAGRGNQAGHVILQSYMPEHPVMQALVSGDSEQFLTAETAARRARRLPPFGRLVALILSGPDLEQLRQFATTLARTAPHGDGISVLGPAPAPLALLRGRHRYRLLLMADRRQDIQQTIRHWLARHKVPNAVRLHIDVDPYSFL
;
A
#
# COMPACT_ATOMS: atom_id res chain seq x y z
N VAL A 1 -0.80 -9.28 -22.78
CA VAL A 1 -0.18 -8.54 -21.66
C VAL A 1 -0.47 -9.33 -20.41
N ASP A 2 0.54 -9.56 -19.55
CA ASP A 2 0.32 -10.13 -18.22
C ASP A 2 -0.41 -9.09 -17.36
N ALA A 3 -1.68 -9.38 -17.07
CA ALA A 3 -2.56 -8.48 -16.35
C ALA A 3 -2.44 -8.63 -14.81
N ASP A 4 -1.72 -9.63 -14.33
CA ASP A 4 -1.60 -9.92 -12.89
C ASP A 4 -0.41 -9.20 -12.25
N LEU A 5 0.57 -8.79 -13.06
CA LEU A 5 1.82 -8.16 -12.64
C LEU A 5 1.61 -6.93 -11.74
N GLY A 6 0.50 -6.21 -11.92
CA GLY A 6 0.12 -5.08 -11.08
C GLY A 6 -0.77 -5.43 -9.88
N LEU A 7 -1.38 -6.62 -9.85
CA LEU A 7 -2.22 -7.15 -8.76
C LEU A 7 -1.40 -7.94 -7.73
N ALA A 8 -0.26 -8.50 -8.15
CA ALA A 8 0.67 -9.20 -7.30
C ALA A 8 1.54 -8.21 -6.51
N GLY A 9 1.23 -7.99 -5.24
CA GLY A 9 2.07 -7.21 -4.33
C GLY A 9 1.32 -6.58 -3.18
N GLY A 10 2.04 -6.28 -2.09
CA GLY A 10 1.49 -5.62 -0.91
C GLY A 10 1.21 -4.12 -1.09
N ASP A 11 0.92 -3.66 -2.31
CA ASP A 11 0.54 -2.28 -2.61
C ASP A 11 -0.98 -2.15 -2.63
N LEU A 12 -1.51 -1.21 -1.86
CA LEU A 12 -2.94 -1.00 -1.71
C LEU A 12 -3.63 -0.44 -2.95
N ARG A 13 -2.88 0.23 -3.84
CA ARG A 13 -3.40 0.81 -5.08
C ARG A 13 -3.08 -0.03 -6.31
N ALA A 14 -2.57 -1.25 -6.10
CA ALA A 14 -2.30 -2.25 -7.13
C ALA A 14 -3.49 -2.42 -8.11
N ALA A 15 -4.68 -2.69 -7.56
CA ALA A 15 -5.90 -2.90 -8.34
C ALA A 15 -6.30 -1.66 -9.16
N GLU A 16 -6.31 -0.48 -8.53
CA GLU A 16 -6.62 0.80 -9.19
C GLU A 16 -5.66 1.12 -10.34
N ARG A 17 -4.36 1.00 -10.11
CA ARG A 17 -3.35 1.27 -11.13
C ARG A 17 -3.44 0.28 -12.29
N THR A 18 -3.65 -1.00 -11.99
CA THR A 18 -3.81 -2.06 -13.00
C THR A 18 -5.02 -1.78 -13.87
N TYR A 19 -6.16 -1.47 -13.26
CA TYR A 19 -7.39 -1.12 -13.98
C TYR A 19 -7.17 0.08 -14.90
N GLN A 20 -6.62 1.19 -14.38
CA GLN A 20 -6.38 2.41 -15.16
C GLN A 20 -5.46 2.17 -16.36
N LEU A 21 -4.35 1.45 -16.16
CA LEU A 21 -3.39 1.16 -17.22
C LEU A 21 -4.01 0.30 -18.31
N LEU A 22 -4.65 -0.81 -17.95
CA LEU A 22 -5.24 -1.73 -18.92
C LEU A 22 -6.42 -1.09 -19.65
N HIS A 23 -7.29 -0.37 -18.94
CA HIS A 23 -8.39 0.39 -19.54
C HIS A 23 -7.88 1.42 -20.55
N GLN A 24 -6.83 2.18 -20.22
CA GLN A 24 -6.25 3.16 -21.13
C GLN A 24 -5.64 2.51 -22.38
N VAL A 25 -4.88 1.43 -22.22
CA VAL A 25 -4.27 0.70 -23.34
C VAL A 25 -5.36 0.15 -24.26
N SER A 26 -6.42 -0.44 -23.70
CA SER A 26 -7.55 -0.94 -24.47
C SER A 26 -8.25 0.17 -25.24
N GLY A 27 -8.48 1.31 -24.60
CA GLY A 27 -9.11 2.47 -25.23
C GLY A 27 -8.25 3.18 -26.29
N ARG A 28 -6.94 2.92 -26.37
CA ARG A 28 -6.07 3.44 -27.45
C ARG A 28 -6.07 2.52 -28.66
N ALA A 29 -6.19 1.21 -28.47
CA ALA A 29 -6.22 0.24 -29.56
C ALA A 29 -7.47 0.39 -30.47
N GLY A 30 -8.59 0.89 -29.93
CA GLY A 30 -9.84 1.06 -30.67
C GLY A 30 -10.07 2.44 -31.32
N ARG A 31 -9.10 3.37 -31.28
CA ARG A 31 -9.29 4.76 -31.79
C ARG A 31 -8.96 4.95 -33.28
N GLY A 32 -8.46 3.93 -33.95
CA GLY A 32 -8.21 3.97 -35.40
C GLY A 32 -9.47 3.69 -36.21
N ASN A 33 -9.40 3.92 -37.53
CA ASN A 33 -10.45 3.52 -38.48
C ASN A 33 -10.64 1.99 -38.60
N GLN A 34 -9.78 1.19 -37.94
CA GLN A 34 -9.86 -0.26 -37.90
C GLN A 34 -10.11 -0.73 -36.48
N ALA A 35 -10.96 -1.75 -36.31
CA ALA A 35 -11.20 -2.37 -35.03
C ALA A 35 -9.94 -3.05 -34.50
N GLY A 36 -9.35 -2.49 -33.44
CA GLY A 36 -8.27 -3.11 -32.69
C GLY A 36 -8.82 -4.16 -31.72
N HIS A 37 -8.14 -5.30 -31.60
CA HIS A 37 -8.43 -6.31 -30.60
C HIS A 37 -7.41 -6.24 -29.47
N VAL A 38 -7.86 -6.41 -28.23
CA VAL A 38 -7.00 -6.40 -27.04
C VAL A 38 -7.17 -7.73 -26.33
N ILE A 39 -6.05 -8.42 -26.11
CA ILE A 39 -6.03 -9.71 -25.42
C ILE A 39 -5.35 -9.53 -24.06
N LEU A 40 -6.11 -9.77 -23.00
CA LEU A 40 -5.63 -9.81 -21.62
C LEU A 40 -5.33 -11.26 -21.24
N GLN A 41 -4.17 -11.50 -20.64
CA GLN A 41 -3.81 -12.81 -20.09
C GLN A 41 -3.68 -12.64 -18.57
N SER A 42 -4.43 -13.48 -17.83
CA SER A 42 -4.47 -13.45 -16.38
C SER A 42 -4.64 -14.87 -15.84
N TYR A 43 -3.94 -15.18 -14.77
CA TYR A 43 -4.11 -16.34 -13.92
C TYR A 43 -5.27 -16.16 -12.92
N MET A 44 -5.86 -14.95 -12.82
CA MET A 44 -6.98 -14.62 -11.96
C MET A 44 -8.13 -13.97 -12.75
N PRO A 45 -8.69 -14.64 -13.78
CA PRO A 45 -9.71 -14.06 -14.63
C PRO A 45 -10.99 -13.67 -13.88
N GLU A 46 -11.28 -14.30 -12.74
CA GLU A 46 -12.43 -13.98 -11.88
C GLU A 46 -12.19 -12.77 -10.96
N HIS A 47 -10.98 -12.20 -10.93
CA HIS A 47 -10.69 -11.05 -10.09
C HIS A 47 -11.58 -9.85 -10.52
N PRO A 48 -12.14 -9.06 -9.58
CA PRO A 48 -13.06 -7.96 -9.91
C PRO A 48 -12.52 -6.96 -10.94
N VAL A 49 -11.21 -6.69 -10.92
CA VAL A 49 -10.54 -5.86 -11.94
C VAL A 49 -10.64 -6.46 -13.34
N MET A 50 -10.44 -7.77 -13.48
CA MET A 50 -10.51 -8.45 -14.79
C MET A 50 -11.94 -8.46 -15.32
N GLN A 51 -12.91 -8.77 -14.45
CA GLN A 51 -14.32 -8.78 -14.82
C GLN A 51 -14.80 -7.40 -15.30
N ALA A 52 -14.41 -6.32 -14.60
CA ALA A 52 -14.73 -4.95 -15.00
C ALA A 52 -14.04 -4.53 -16.32
N LEU A 53 -12.81 -4.97 -16.57
CA LEU A 53 -12.10 -4.69 -17.81
C LEU A 53 -12.73 -5.40 -19.02
N VAL A 54 -13.19 -6.64 -18.85
CA VAL A 54 -13.85 -7.42 -19.91
C VAL A 54 -15.25 -6.88 -20.20
N SER A 55 -16.01 -6.49 -19.16
CA SER A 55 -17.35 -5.93 -19.34
C SER A 55 -17.33 -4.49 -19.87
N GLY A 56 -16.22 -3.77 -19.70
CA GLY A 56 -16.14 -2.33 -19.99
C GLY A 56 -16.87 -1.46 -18.97
N ASP A 57 -17.34 -2.04 -17.87
CA ASP A 57 -18.09 -1.35 -16.82
C ASP A 57 -17.16 -0.84 -15.72
N SER A 58 -16.85 0.46 -15.77
CA SER A 58 -16.05 1.11 -14.74
C SER A 58 -16.74 1.21 -13.39
N GLU A 59 -18.07 1.27 -13.34
CA GLU A 59 -18.83 1.34 -12.08
C GLU A 59 -18.73 0.03 -11.31
N GLN A 60 -18.68 -1.10 -12.02
CA GLN A 60 -18.45 -2.41 -11.42
C GLN A 60 -17.11 -2.45 -10.67
N PHE A 61 -16.03 -1.94 -11.29
CA PHE A 61 -14.72 -1.83 -10.63
C PHE A 61 -14.78 -0.91 -9.40
N LEU A 62 -15.33 0.30 -9.57
CA LEU A 62 -15.39 1.29 -8.50
C LEU A 62 -16.17 0.79 -7.28
N THR A 63 -17.28 0.08 -7.50
CA THR A 63 -18.10 -0.51 -6.44
C THR A 63 -17.32 -1.57 -5.67
N ALA A 64 -16.67 -2.50 -6.37
CA ALA A 64 -15.89 -3.58 -5.76
C ALA A 64 -14.69 -3.05 -4.97
N GLU A 65 -13.92 -2.12 -5.56
CA GLU A 65 -12.75 -1.50 -4.93
C GLU A 65 -13.15 -0.69 -3.69
N THR A 66 -14.25 0.08 -3.79
CA THR A 66 -14.80 0.85 -2.68
C THR A 66 -15.20 -0.04 -1.51
N ALA A 67 -15.92 -1.13 -1.80
CA ALA A 67 -16.34 -2.09 -0.78
C ALA A 67 -15.13 -2.74 -0.08
N ALA A 68 -14.13 -3.16 -0.86
CA ALA A 68 -12.91 -3.79 -0.34
C ALA A 68 -12.10 -2.82 0.55
N ARG A 69 -11.94 -1.56 0.12
CA ARG A 69 -11.24 -0.53 0.92
C ARG A 69 -12.00 -0.20 2.19
N ARG A 70 -13.34 -0.10 2.13
CA ARG A 70 -14.17 0.19 3.30
C ARG A 70 -14.09 -0.93 4.33
N ALA A 71 -14.18 -2.19 3.90
CA ALA A 71 -14.08 -3.36 4.78
C ALA A 71 -12.74 -3.42 5.51
N ARG A 72 -11.65 -3.01 4.85
CA ARG A 72 -10.28 -2.99 5.41
C ARG A 72 -9.88 -1.66 6.04
N ARG A 73 -10.79 -0.67 6.07
CA ARG A 73 -10.55 0.69 6.57
C ARG A 73 -9.33 1.36 5.93
N LEU A 74 -9.11 1.07 4.64
CA LEU A 74 -8.05 1.69 3.86
C LEU A 74 -8.49 3.08 3.37
N PRO A 75 -7.56 3.99 3.05
CA PRO A 75 -7.90 5.27 2.44
C PRO A 75 -8.79 5.08 1.19
N PRO A 76 -9.91 5.82 1.06
CA PRO A 76 -10.28 6.99 1.86
C PRO A 76 -11.11 6.71 3.11
N PHE A 77 -11.45 5.47 3.44
CA PHE A 77 -12.35 5.13 4.56
C PHE A 77 -11.66 5.05 5.93
N GLY A 78 -10.34 4.98 5.94
CA GLY A 78 -9.50 5.16 7.12
C GLY A 78 -8.26 6.00 6.78
N ARG A 79 -7.32 6.00 7.71
CA ARG A 79 -6.00 6.60 7.61
C ARG A 79 -4.96 5.50 7.63
N LEU A 80 -3.90 5.71 6.88
CA LEU A 80 -2.79 4.78 6.86
C LEU A 80 -1.48 5.54 6.91
N VAL A 81 -0.56 5.12 7.77
CA VAL A 81 0.73 5.77 7.91
C VAL A 81 1.83 4.72 7.86
N ALA A 82 2.82 4.95 7.02
CA ALA A 82 4.03 4.14 6.97
C ALA A 82 5.13 4.79 7.78
N LEU A 83 5.62 4.09 8.80
CA LEU A 83 6.85 4.44 9.52
C LEU A 83 7.98 3.64 8.89
N ILE A 84 8.84 4.32 8.14
CA ILE A 84 9.95 3.73 7.42
C ILE A 84 11.24 4.01 8.18
N LEU A 85 11.88 2.94 8.64
CA LEU A 85 13.15 2.96 9.34
C LEU A 85 14.25 2.59 8.37
N SER A 86 15.36 3.33 8.36
CA SER A 86 16.55 2.95 7.58
C SER A 86 17.84 3.12 8.35
N GLY A 87 18.75 2.15 8.22
CA GLY A 87 20.01 2.09 8.97
C GLY A 87 21.11 1.36 8.19
N PRO A 88 22.39 1.67 8.42
CA PRO A 88 23.50 0.92 7.81
C PRO A 88 23.71 -0.44 8.49
N ASP A 89 23.37 -0.56 9.78
CA ASP A 89 23.46 -1.79 10.56
C ASP A 89 22.07 -2.45 10.65
N LEU A 90 21.96 -3.67 10.12
CA LEU A 90 20.70 -4.41 10.08
C LEU A 90 20.21 -4.80 11.48
N GLU A 91 21.12 -5.20 12.37
CA GLU A 91 20.76 -5.73 13.67
C GLU A 91 20.24 -4.61 14.59
N GLN A 92 20.94 -3.48 14.64
CA GLN A 92 20.50 -2.29 15.35
C GLN A 92 19.16 -1.78 14.81
N LEU A 93 18.99 -1.76 13.47
CA LEU A 93 17.74 -1.34 12.84
C LEU A 93 16.58 -2.26 13.24
N ARG A 94 16.80 -3.58 13.17
CA ARG A 94 15.80 -4.60 13.52
C ARG A 94 15.40 -4.50 14.98
N GLN A 95 16.37 -4.36 15.88
CA GLN A 95 16.11 -4.19 17.32
C GLN A 95 15.28 -2.94 17.61
N PHE A 96 15.60 -1.82 16.98
CA PHE A 96 14.82 -0.59 17.12
C PHE A 96 13.40 -0.74 16.55
N ALA A 97 13.25 -1.37 15.38
CA ALA A 97 11.94 -1.65 14.78
C ALA A 97 11.07 -2.54 15.67
N THR A 98 11.64 -3.59 16.25
CA THR A 98 10.95 -4.47 17.21
C THR A 98 10.56 -3.73 18.48
N THR A 99 11.42 -2.84 18.98
CA THR A 99 11.13 -2.01 20.16
C THR A 99 9.94 -1.08 19.91
N LEU A 100 9.91 -0.41 18.75
CA LEU A 100 8.77 0.41 18.35
C LEU A 100 7.48 -0.41 18.24
N ALA A 101 7.55 -1.59 17.62
CA ALA A 101 6.38 -2.45 17.46
C ALA A 101 5.80 -2.94 18.79
N ARG A 102 6.63 -3.23 19.79
CA ARG A 102 6.19 -3.66 21.13
C ARG A 102 5.40 -2.59 21.87
N THR A 103 5.67 -1.32 21.62
CA THR A 103 4.97 -0.19 22.23
C THR A 103 3.92 0.42 21.32
N ALA A 104 3.64 -0.23 20.19
CA ALA A 104 2.74 0.28 19.17
C ALA A 104 1.36 0.58 19.78
N PRO A 105 0.73 1.70 19.38
CA PRO A 105 -0.62 2.01 19.82
C PRO A 105 -1.58 0.92 19.32
N HIS A 106 -2.48 0.49 20.20
CA HIS A 106 -3.53 -0.47 19.92
C HIS A 106 -4.84 0.00 20.57
N GLY A 107 -5.98 -0.36 19.99
CA GLY A 107 -7.29 -0.03 20.55
C GLY A 107 -8.36 0.14 19.48
N ASP A 108 -9.53 0.63 19.89
CA ASP A 108 -10.66 0.79 18.99
C ASP A 108 -10.36 1.75 17.84
N GLY A 109 -10.22 1.17 16.64
CA GLY A 109 -9.94 1.92 15.43
C GLY A 109 -8.48 2.32 15.25
N ILE A 110 -7.52 1.70 15.95
CA ILE A 110 -6.07 1.82 15.67
C ILE A 110 -5.43 0.43 15.70
N SER A 111 -4.65 0.11 14.66
CA SER A 111 -3.80 -1.08 14.64
C SER A 111 -2.48 -0.79 13.94
N VAL A 112 -1.45 -1.54 14.31
CA VAL A 112 -0.12 -1.44 13.70
C VAL A 112 0.31 -2.81 13.19
N LEU A 113 0.72 -2.87 11.92
CA LEU A 113 1.27 -4.05 11.27
C LEU A 113 2.79 -3.95 11.18
N GLY A 114 3.45 -5.10 11.25
CA GLY A 114 4.91 -5.20 11.24
C GLY A 114 5.50 -5.41 12.64
N PRO A 115 6.82 -5.21 12.80
CA PRO A 115 7.74 -4.64 11.82
C PRO A 115 8.10 -5.68 10.75
N ALA A 116 8.29 -5.23 9.51
CA ALA A 116 8.70 -6.09 8.39
C ALA A 116 9.75 -5.39 7.52
N PRO A 117 10.60 -6.13 6.78
CA PRO A 117 11.42 -5.53 5.74
C PRO A 117 10.55 -4.73 4.76
N ALA A 118 11.03 -3.55 4.35
CA ALA A 118 10.36 -2.80 3.28
C ALA A 118 10.52 -3.52 1.93
N PRO A 119 9.63 -3.31 0.94
CA PRO A 119 9.72 -3.99 -0.37
C PRO A 119 11.07 -3.83 -1.06
N LEU A 120 11.77 -2.72 -0.84
CA LEU A 120 13.20 -2.55 -1.12
C LEU A 120 14.00 -2.59 0.19
N ALA A 121 14.33 -3.80 0.65
CA ALA A 121 14.93 -4.04 1.96
C ALA A 121 16.36 -3.48 2.10
N LEU A 122 17.09 -3.30 0.98
CA LEU A 122 18.41 -2.67 0.92
C LEU A 122 18.40 -1.62 -0.19
N LEU A 123 18.66 -0.35 0.17
CA LEU A 123 18.72 0.75 -0.80
C LEU A 123 19.93 1.63 -0.49
N ARG A 124 20.84 1.75 -1.46
CA ARG A 124 22.06 2.56 -1.34
C ARG A 124 22.87 2.23 -0.06
N GLY A 125 23.06 0.94 0.19
CA GLY A 125 23.81 0.44 1.36
C GLY A 125 23.10 0.58 2.70
N ARG A 126 21.80 0.92 2.72
CA ARG A 126 21.00 1.03 3.96
C ARG A 126 19.88 0.01 3.97
N HIS A 127 19.78 -0.74 5.06
CA HIS A 127 18.66 -1.62 5.35
C HIS A 127 17.40 -0.82 5.62
N ARG A 128 16.23 -1.36 5.28
CA ARG A 128 14.93 -0.71 5.44
C ARG A 128 13.90 -1.62 6.08
N TYR A 129 13.27 -1.13 7.15
CA TYR A 129 12.14 -1.75 7.83
C TYR A 129 10.93 -0.82 7.82
N ARG A 130 9.73 -1.39 7.90
CA ARG A 130 8.49 -0.62 7.97
C ARG A 130 7.56 -1.12 9.05
N LEU A 131 6.81 -0.19 9.62
CA LEU A 131 5.58 -0.44 10.38
C LEU A 131 4.45 0.32 9.67
N LEU A 132 3.26 -0.27 9.63
CA LEU A 132 2.07 0.34 9.03
C LEU A 132 1.03 0.59 10.12
N LEU A 133 0.74 1.84 10.40
CA LEU A 133 -0.30 2.24 11.33
C LEU A 133 -1.59 2.52 10.57
N MET A 134 -2.62 1.74 10.85
CA MET A 134 -3.98 1.90 10.34
C MET A 134 -4.84 2.53 11.42
N ALA A 135 -5.64 3.54 11.04
CA ALA A 135 -6.58 4.15 11.96
C ALA A 135 -7.92 4.50 11.30
N ASP A 136 -8.99 4.52 12.09
CA ASP A 136 -10.28 5.07 11.66
C ASP A 136 -10.15 6.58 11.40
N ARG A 137 -10.94 7.13 10.47
CA ARG A 137 -10.87 8.57 10.10
C ARG A 137 -11.06 9.55 11.26
N ARG A 138 -11.76 9.13 12.32
CA ARG A 138 -12.04 9.96 13.51
C ARG A 138 -10.86 10.06 14.47
N GLN A 139 -9.85 9.19 14.34
CA GLN A 139 -8.70 9.18 15.23
C GLN A 139 -7.74 10.33 14.90
N ASP A 140 -7.22 11.00 15.92
CA ASP A 140 -6.08 11.91 15.76
C ASP A 140 -4.79 11.10 15.59
N ILE A 141 -4.51 10.75 14.33
CA ILE A 141 -3.34 9.95 13.97
C ILE A 141 -2.03 10.70 14.24
N GLN A 142 -2.02 12.03 14.14
CA GLN A 142 -0.82 12.82 14.36
C GLN A 142 -0.45 12.82 15.84
N GLN A 143 -1.42 13.06 16.72
CA GLN A 143 -1.21 13.01 18.16
C GLN A 143 -0.80 11.60 18.61
N THR A 144 -1.45 10.57 18.07
CA THR A 144 -1.11 9.17 18.33
C THR A 144 0.36 8.87 18.01
N ILE A 145 0.83 9.28 16.82
CA ILE A 145 2.20 9.05 16.39
C ILE A 145 3.19 9.85 17.25
N ARG A 146 2.89 11.12 17.55
CA ARG A 146 3.75 11.95 18.40
C ARG A 146 3.94 11.33 19.79
N HIS A 147 2.85 10.93 20.46
CA HIS A 147 2.93 10.28 21.76
C HIS A 147 3.65 8.93 21.70
N TRP A 148 3.42 8.17 20.63
CA TRP A 148 4.11 6.90 20.45
C TRP A 148 5.62 7.11 20.34
N LEU A 149 6.06 7.98 19.44
CA LEU A 149 7.48 8.21 19.17
C LEU A 149 8.20 8.96 20.29
N ALA A 150 7.50 9.82 21.06
CA ALA A 150 8.09 10.54 22.19
C ALA A 150 8.64 9.60 23.30
N ARG A 151 8.16 8.35 23.35
CA ARG A 151 8.63 7.32 24.29
C ARG A 151 9.96 6.69 23.88
N HIS A 152 10.49 7.02 22.70
CA HIS A 152 11.66 6.37 22.13
C HIS A 152 12.71 7.38 21.68
N LYS A 153 13.96 7.13 22.04
CA LYS A 153 15.11 7.79 21.44
C LYS A 153 15.51 7.04 20.18
N VAL A 154 15.32 7.66 19.00
CA VAL A 154 15.77 7.09 17.73
C VAL A 154 17.31 7.03 17.74
N PRO A 155 17.95 5.87 17.47
CA PRO A 155 19.40 5.78 17.38
C PRO A 155 19.94 6.69 16.27
N ASN A 156 21.08 7.35 16.49
CA ASN A 156 21.64 8.34 15.54
C ASN A 156 21.89 7.77 14.13
N ALA A 157 22.22 6.48 14.01
CA ALA A 157 22.46 5.82 12.72
C ALA A 157 21.16 5.46 11.98
N VAL A 158 20.03 5.45 12.68
CA VAL A 158 18.70 5.14 12.14
C VAL A 158 17.99 6.43 11.73
N ARG A 159 17.46 6.44 10.50
CA ARG A 159 16.56 7.49 10.02
C ARG A 159 15.13 6.97 10.07
N LEU A 160 14.24 7.70 10.73
CA LEU A 160 12.81 7.47 10.73
C LEU A 160 12.14 8.45 9.77
N HIS A 161 11.42 7.93 8.80
CA HIS A 161 10.55 8.69 7.90
C HIS A 161 9.10 8.28 8.13
N ILE A 162 8.19 9.25 8.13
CA ILE A 162 6.76 9.05 8.39
C ILE A 162 6.03 9.53 7.15
N ASP A 163 5.36 8.62 6.47
CA ASP A 163 4.58 8.90 5.27
C ASP A 163 3.09 8.69 5.57
N VAL A 164 2.31 9.75 5.47
CA VAL A 164 0.87 9.78 5.83
C VAL A 164 0.03 9.64 4.57
N ASP A 165 -0.89 8.68 4.60
CA ASP A 165 -1.71 8.25 3.47
C ASP A 165 -0.84 7.97 2.22
N PRO A 166 0.17 7.07 2.33
CA PRO A 166 1.16 6.83 1.29
C PRO A 166 0.50 6.44 -0.03
N TYR A 167 0.95 7.06 -1.12
CA TYR A 167 0.40 6.80 -2.46
C TYR A 167 0.91 5.47 -3.04
N SER A 168 2.13 5.06 -2.68
CA SER A 168 2.72 3.77 -3.10
C SER A 168 3.44 3.11 -1.94
N PHE A 169 3.52 1.77 -1.99
CA PHE A 169 4.13 0.95 -0.95
C PHE A 169 5.53 0.43 -1.33
N LEU A 170 6.04 0.79 -2.52
CA LEU A 170 7.34 0.37 -3.06
C LEU A 170 8.49 1.27 -2.59
#